data_AF-A0A7J4ECL6-F1
#
_entry.id   AF-A0A7J4ECL6-F1
#
_cell.length_a   1.000
_cell.length_b   1.000
_cell.length_c   1.000
_cell.angle_alpha   90.00
_cell.angle_beta   90.00
_cell.angle_gamma   90.00
#
_symmetry.space_group_name_H-M   'P 1'
#
loop_
_entity.id
_entity.type
_entity.pdbx_description
1 polymer ?
#
loop_
_entity_poly.entity_id
_entity_poly.type
_entity_poly.pdbx_seq_one_letter_code
_entity_poly.pdbx_strand_id
1 'polypeptide(L)'
;MGEVEAKKDMVTRHDLRHDRHSVSLLTDHLVFSPKYRGKVLEGEVAEAAEEIIQENCKELDIEIITNFLEGSIKNNKSKSFYIPMTKV
;
A
#
# COMPACT_ATOMS: atom_id res chain seq x y z
N MET A 1 -9.82 24.78 -12.22
CA MET A 1 -8.60 23.96 -12.36
C MET A 1 -7.72 24.32 -11.17
N GLY A 2 -7.81 23.55 -10.09
CA GLY A 2 -7.07 23.80 -8.86
C GLY A 2 -5.73 23.08 -8.94
N GLU A 3 -4.65 23.81 -8.68
CA GLU A 3 -3.31 23.25 -8.55
C GLU A 3 -3.32 22.26 -7.38
N VAL A 4 -3.07 20.98 -7.67
CA VAL A 4 -2.78 20.00 -6.63
C VAL A 4 -1.34 20.23 -6.22
N GLU A 5 -1.18 20.96 -5.11
CA GLU A 5 0.12 21.23 -4.51
C GLU A 5 0.71 19.88 -4.06
N ALA A 6 1.65 19.36 -4.86
CA ALA A 6 2.40 18.17 -4.48
C ALA A 6 3.29 18.56 -3.30
N LYS A 7 2.92 18.12 -2.08
CA LYS A 7 3.81 18.14 -0.93
C LYS A 7 5.06 17.33 -1.30
N LYS A 8 6.14 18.04 -1.58
CA LYS A 8 7.46 17.44 -1.79
C LYS A 8 8.00 17.09 -0.42
N ASP A 9 7.62 15.93 0.10
CA ASP A 9 8.26 15.38 1.29
C ASP A 9 9.76 15.23 0.97
N MET A 10 10.59 16.04 1.62
CA MET A 10 12.04 15.98 1.47
C MET A 10 12.51 14.65 2.07
N VAL A 11 12.75 13.65 1.23
CA VAL A 11 13.41 12.40 1.63
C VAL A 11 14.78 12.77 2.19
N THR A 12 14.98 12.59 3.49
CA THR A 12 16.27 12.86 4.12
C THR A 12 17.20 11.68 3.82
N ARG A 13 18.53 11.91 3.77
CA ARG A 13 19.49 10.82 3.51
C ARG A 13 19.38 9.65 4.50
N HIS A 14 18.79 9.88 5.67
CA HIS A 14 18.59 8.88 6.72
C HIS A 14 17.42 7.93 6.45
N ASP A 15 16.51 8.31 5.53
CA ASP A 15 15.34 7.50 5.17
C ASP A 15 15.65 6.47 4.07
N LEU A 16 16.87 6.51 3.50
CA LEU A 16 17.29 5.56 2.47
C LEU A 16 17.77 4.26 3.13
N ARG A 17 17.30 3.14 2.61
CA ARG A 17 17.80 1.82 2.99
C ARG A 17 19.23 1.65 2.49
N HIS A 18 20.10 1.17 3.37
CA HIS A 18 21.50 0.89 3.06
C HIS A 18 21.78 -0.61 3.23
N ASP A 19 22.15 -1.25 2.14
CA ASP A 19 22.74 -2.59 2.11
C ASP A 19 24.25 -2.47 1.83
N ARG A 20 25.00 -3.57 1.95
CA ARG A 20 26.46 -3.62 1.77
C ARG A 20 26.94 -2.97 0.46
N HIS A 21 26.14 -3.06 -0.59
CA HIS A 21 26.48 -2.55 -1.93
C HIS A 21 25.37 -1.76 -2.60
N SER A 22 24.25 -1.48 -1.93
CA SER A 22 23.14 -0.74 -2.52
C SER A 22 22.52 0.26 -1.54
N VAL A 23 22.08 1.39 -2.08
CA VAL A 23 21.29 2.39 -1.34
C VAL A 23 20.01 2.60 -2.12
N SER A 24 18.86 2.37 -1.50
CA SER A 24 17.58 2.40 -2.21
C SER A 24 16.44 2.91 -1.34
N LEU A 25 15.41 3.45 -2.00
CA LEU A 25 14.10 3.71 -1.40
C LEU A 25 13.09 3.20 -2.42
N LEU A 26 12.64 1.97 -2.18
CA LEU A 26 11.73 1.25 -3.08
C LEU A 26 10.33 1.32 -2.49
N THR A 27 9.55 2.25 -3.00
CA THR A 27 8.14 2.44 -2.64
C THR A 27 7.28 2.08 -3.83
N ASP A 28 6.50 1.00 -3.68
CA ASP A 28 5.60 0.49 -4.71
C ASP A 28 4.14 0.72 -4.33
N HIS A 29 3.31 1.03 -5.33
CA HIS A 29 1.87 1.13 -5.19
C HIS A 29 1.20 -0.12 -5.75
N LEU A 30 0.86 -1.06 -4.86
CA LEU A 30 0.21 -2.30 -5.25
C LEU A 30 -1.32 -2.13 -5.23
N VAL A 31 -1.95 -2.42 -6.37
CA VAL A 31 -3.42 -2.42 -6.49
C VAL A 31 -3.88 -3.73 -7.09
N PHE A 32 -4.81 -4.41 -6.42
CA PHE A 32 -5.43 -5.62 -6.96
C PHE A 32 -6.96 -5.58 -6.82
N SER A 33 -7.62 -6.46 -7.57
CA SER A 33 -9.07 -6.61 -7.56
C SER A 33 -9.43 -8.09 -7.45
N PRO A 34 -10.50 -8.43 -6.71
CA PRO A 34 -10.97 -9.80 -6.62
C PRO A 34 -11.44 -10.32 -7.99
N LYS A 35 -11.46 -11.65 -8.15
CA LYS A 35 -11.92 -12.29 -9.38
C LYS A 35 -13.34 -11.82 -9.72
N TYR A 36 -13.57 -11.47 -10.98
CA TYR A 36 -14.82 -10.87 -11.49
C TYR A 36 -15.19 -9.52 -10.87
N ARG A 37 -14.26 -8.84 -10.18
CA ARG A 37 -14.48 -7.55 -9.49
C ARG A 37 -15.70 -7.57 -8.57
N GLY A 38 -16.01 -8.73 -7.98
CA GLY A 38 -17.10 -8.90 -7.05
C GLY A 38 -16.90 -8.05 -5.79
N LYS A 39 -18.00 -7.58 -5.19
CA LYS A 39 -17.99 -6.85 -3.91
C LYS A 39 -17.85 -7.83 -2.73
N VAL A 40 -16.76 -8.60 -2.73
CA VAL A 40 -16.50 -9.66 -1.73
C VAL A 40 -15.58 -9.19 -0.60
N LEU A 41 -14.80 -8.14 -0.84
CA LEU A 41 -13.85 -7.58 0.11
C LEU A 41 -14.55 -6.54 0.98
N GLU A 42 -15.53 -6.98 1.76
CA GLU A 42 -16.34 -6.16 2.67
C GLU A 42 -16.52 -6.88 4.02
N GLY A 43 -16.69 -6.11 5.10
CA GLY A 43 -16.88 -6.65 6.45
C GLY A 43 -15.71 -7.52 6.92
N GLU A 44 -16.02 -8.65 7.55
CA GLU A 44 -15.06 -9.61 8.11
C GLU A 44 -14.05 -10.14 7.07
N VAL A 45 -14.46 -10.27 5.80
CA VAL A 45 -13.57 -10.74 4.73
C VAL A 45 -12.48 -9.71 4.42
N ALA A 46 -12.78 -8.42 4.54
CA ALA A 46 -11.79 -7.37 4.35
C ALA A 46 -10.79 -7.35 5.52
N GLU A 47 -11.27 -7.52 6.74
CA GLU A 47 -10.44 -7.55 7.96
C GLU A 47 -9.48 -8.74 7.94
N ALA A 48 -9.98 -9.95 7.62
CA ALA A 48 -9.13 -11.13 7.50
C ALA A 48 -8.11 -11.01 6.36
N ALA A 49 -8.49 -10.41 5.23
CA ALA A 49 -7.56 -10.17 4.14
C ALA A 49 -6.45 -9.17 4.52
N GLU A 50 -6.78 -8.14 5.29
CA GLU A 50 -5.81 -7.19 5.82
C GLU A 50 -4.82 -7.87 6.77
N GLU A 51 -5.30 -8.68 7.70
CA GLU A 51 -4.46 -9.44 8.63
C GLU A 51 -3.46 -10.34 7.90
N ILE A 52 -3.94 -11.14 6.93
CA ILE A 52 -3.09 -12.02 6.13
C ILE A 52 -2.02 -11.22 5.38
N ILE A 53 -2.37 -10.08 4.79
CA ILE A 53 -1.40 -9.29 4.03
C ILE A 53 -0.37 -8.65 4.98
N GLN A 54 -0.79 -8.17 6.15
CA GLN A 54 0.13 -7.64 7.16
C GLN A 54 1.12 -8.71 7.66
N GLU A 55 0.66 -9.94 7.88
CA GLU A 55 1.53 -11.06 8.25
C GLU A 55 2.55 -11.36 7.15
N ASN A 56 2.11 -11.48 5.89
CA ASN A 56 3.01 -11.71 4.76
C ASN A 56 4.03 -10.57 4.57
N CYS A 57 3.63 -9.32 4.82
CA CYS A 57 4.55 -8.18 4.74
C CYS A 57 5.62 -8.22 5.82
N LYS A 58 5.25 -8.60 7.05
CA LYS A 58 6.22 -8.79 8.15
C LYS A 58 7.22 -9.90 7.83
N GLU A 59 6.76 -11.00 7.24
CA GLU A 59 7.65 -12.09 6.83
C GLU A 59 8.65 -11.68 5.73
N LEU A 60 8.23 -10.79 4.82
CA LEU A 60 9.04 -10.33 3.69
C LEU A 60 9.90 -9.09 3.98
N ASP A 61 9.86 -8.59 5.22
CA ASP A 61 10.51 -7.35 5.67
C ASP A 61 10.07 -6.15 4.81
N ILE A 62 8.75 -6.03 4.64
CA ILE A 62 8.10 -4.95 3.89
C ILE A 62 7.28 -4.12 4.86
N GLU A 63 7.50 -2.81 4.83
CA GLU A 63 6.74 -1.84 5.61
C GLU A 63 5.55 -1.32 4.80
N ILE A 64 4.38 -1.26 5.43
CA ILE A 64 3.16 -0.72 4.83
C ILE A 64 3.06 0.76 5.21
N ILE A 65 3.02 1.63 4.21
CA ILE A 65 3.08 3.10 4.41
C ILE A 65 1.71 3.69 4.73
N THR A 66 0.64 3.13 4.16
CA THR A 66 -0.72 3.64 4.32
C THR A 66 -1.70 2.48 4.41
N ASN A 67 -2.65 2.58 5.33
CA ASN A 67 -3.60 1.53 5.62
C ASN A 67 -4.58 1.30 4.46
N PHE A 68 -4.98 0.04 4.31
CA PHE A 68 -5.83 -0.51 3.25
C PHE A 68 -7.17 0.23 3.07
N LEU A 69 -7.70 0.79 4.15
CA LEU A 69 -9.04 1.35 4.21
C LEU A 69 -9.12 2.80 3.69
N GLU A 70 -8.04 3.57 3.75
CA GLU A 70 -8.03 4.95 3.23
C GLU A 70 -7.99 5.00 1.70
N GLY A 71 -7.44 3.96 1.06
CA GLY A 71 -7.35 3.83 -0.40
C GLY A 71 -8.57 3.19 -1.08
N SER A 72 -9.66 2.94 -0.34
CA SER A 72 -10.90 2.44 -0.93
C SER A 72 -11.50 3.49 -1.86
N ILE A 73 -11.29 3.34 -3.17
CA ILE A 73 -12.01 4.11 -4.19
C ILE A 73 -13.50 3.78 -4.03
N LYS A 74 -14.25 4.71 -3.43
CA LYS A 74 -15.71 4.65 -3.25
C LYS A 74 -16.47 4.80 -4.58
N ASN A 75 -16.00 4.16 -5.65
CA ASN A 75 -16.77 4.04 -6.87
C ASN A 75 -17.71 2.84 -6.73
N ASN A 76 -19.00 3.11 -6.93
CA ASN A 76 -20.19 2.30 -6.65
C ASN A 76 -20.22 0.89 -7.32
N LYS A 77 -19.13 0.42 -7.94
CA LYS A 77 -19.09 -0.83 -8.72
C LYS A 77 -18.06 -1.89 -8.27
N SER A 78 -16.94 -1.55 -7.64
CA SER A 78 -15.98 -2.56 -7.15
C SER A 78 -14.97 -1.95 -6.18
N LYS A 79 -14.77 -2.55 -4.99
CA LYS A 79 -13.67 -2.17 -4.10
C LYS A 79 -12.36 -2.75 -4.62
N SER A 80 -11.37 -1.89 -4.85
CA SER A 80 -9.98 -2.26 -5.10
C SER A 80 -9.16 -1.93 -3.86
N PHE A 81 -8.27 -2.82 -3.43
CA PHE A 81 -7.33 -2.52 -2.36
C PHE A 81 -6.13 -1.77 -2.92
N TYR A 82 -5.71 -0.75 -2.18
CA TYR A 82 -4.52 0.04 -2.46
C TYR A 82 -3.54 -0.17 -1.32
N ILE A 83 -2.32 -0.62 -1.65
CA ILE A 83 -1.30 -0.90 -0.65
C ILE A 83 0.00 -0.24 -1.10
N PRO A 84 0.31 0.96 -0.58
CA PRO A 84 1.63 1.52 -0.71
C PRO A 84 2.55 0.78 0.25
N MET A 85 3.54 0.09 -0.31
CA MET A 85 4.50 -0.72 0.41
C MET A 85 5.90 -0.18 0.16
N THR A 86 6.75 -0.18 1.19
CA THR A 86 8.18 0.07 1.05
C THR A 86 8.96 -1.16 1.51
N LYS A 87 9.96 -1.56 0.74
CA LYS A 87 10.85 -2.65 1.16
C LYS A 87 11.87 -2.12 2.17
N VAL A 88 11.93 -2.75 3.35
CA VAL A 88 12.87 -2.41 4.45
C VAL A 88 14.24 -3.01 4.19
#